data_AF-A0A967P984-F1
#
_entry.id   AF-A0A967P984-F1
#
_cell.length_a   1.000
_cell.length_b   1.000
_cell.length_c   1.000
_cell.angle_alpha   90.00
_cell.angle_beta   90.00
_cell.angle_gamma   90.00
#
_symmetry.space_group_name_H-M   'P 1'
#
loop_
_entity.id
_entity.type
_entity.pdbx_description
1 polymer ?
#
loop_
_entity_poly.entity_id
_entity_poly.type
_entity_poly.pdbx_seq_one_letter_code
_entity_poly.pdbx_strand_id
1 'polypeptide(L)' 'MADDNLVQKLLEEDEEFKNLFSEHRQLDEKVAILEIKENLSTAEELEIKQLKKLKLALKDKMQQKIKQHNK' A
#
# COMPACT_ATOMS: atom_id res chain seq x y z
N MET A 1 -13.39 -10.78 8.05
CA MET A 1 -12.89 -10.99 9.43
C MET A 1 -11.65 -11.88 9.47
N ALA A 2 -11.47 -12.85 8.56
CA ALA A 2 -10.28 -13.71 8.55
C ALA A 2 -9.01 -13.02 8.00
N ASP A 3 -9.16 -12.11 7.03
CA ASP A 3 -8.01 -11.47 6.37
C ASP A 3 -7.24 -10.51 7.29
N ASP A 4 -7.95 -9.81 8.19
CA ASP A 4 -7.37 -8.82 9.11
C ASP A 4 -6.45 -9.49 10.16
N ASN A 5 -6.84 -10.67 10.64
CA ASN A 5 -6.04 -11.45 11.60
C ASN A 5 -4.73 -11.96 10.98
N LEU A 6 -4.77 -12.38 9.73
CA LEU A 6 -3.57 -12.85 9.02
C LEU A 6 -2.61 -11.70 8.72
N VAL A 7 -3.15 -10.53 8.36
CA VAL A 7 -2.40 -9.29 8.16
C VAL A 7 -1.68 -8.89 9.46
N GLN A 8 -2.36 -8.93 10.61
CA GLN A 8 -1.75 -8.66 11.92
C GLN A 8 -0.61 -9.65 12.24
N LYS A 9 -0.82 -10.95 12.05
CA LYS A 9 0.26 -11.95 12.23
C LYS A 9 1.46 -11.71 11.32
N LEU A 10 1.23 -11.46 10.03
CA LEU A 10 2.30 -11.14 9.09
C LEU A 10 3.01 -9.84 9.44
N LEU A 11 2.31 -8.85 10.01
CA LEU A 11 2.93 -7.62 10.51
C LEU A 11 3.85 -7.86 11.71
N GLU A 12 3.56 -8.85 12.55
CA GLU A 12 4.37 -9.22 13.70
C GLU A 12 5.51 -10.18 13.36
N GLU A 13 5.26 -11.15 12.48
CA GLU A 13 6.21 -12.22 12.14
C GLU A 13 7.09 -11.89 10.92
N ASP A 14 6.62 -11.04 10.00
CA ASP A 14 7.31 -10.72 8.73
C ASP A 14 7.62 -9.21 8.64
N GLU A 15 8.89 -8.86 8.93
CA GLU A 15 9.37 -7.47 8.85
C GLU A 15 9.23 -6.88 7.43
N GLU A 16 9.34 -7.70 6.37
CA GLU A 16 9.13 -7.21 5.01
C GLU A 16 7.66 -6.82 4.79
N PHE A 17 6.72 -7.61 5.30
CA PHE A 17 5.29 -7.28 5.24
C PHE A 17 4.99 -6.00 6.01
N LYS A 18 5.61 -5.82 7.17
CA LYS A 18 5.51 -4.57 7.93
C LYS A 18 6.04 -3.37 7.17
N ASN A 19 7.17 -3.52 6.47
CA ASN A 19 7.71 -2.47 5.65
C ASN A 19 6.78 -2.14 4.46
N LEU A 20 6.27 -3.17 3.76
CA LEU A 20 5.30 -3.02 2.66
C LEU A 20 4.02 -2.30 3.11
N PHE A 21 3.51 -2.64 4.31
CA PHE A 21 2.30 -2.03 4.86
C PHE A 21 2.53 -0.56 5.24
N SER A 22 3.69 -0.26 5.86
CA SER A 22 4.09 1.11 6.16
C SER A 22 4.20 1.95 4.90
N GLU A 23 4.89 1.42 3.88
CA GLU A 23 5.07 2.06 2.58
C GLU A 23 3.72 2.27 1.87
N HIS A 24 2.81 1.28 1.94
CA HIS A 24 1.46 1.40 1.41
C HIS A 24 0.69 2.53 2.09
N ARG A 25 0.75 2.63 3.42
CA ARG A 25 0.09 3.69 4.19
C ARG A 25 0.66 5.08 3.86
N GLN A 26 1.97 5.20 3.71
CA GLN A 26 2.62 6.45 3.31
C GLN A 26 2.21 6.87 1.89
N LEU A 27 2.10 5.93 0.96
CA LEU A 27 1.60 6.21 -0.39
C LEU A 27 0.12 6.61 -0.36
N ASP A 28 -0.70 5.96 0.46
CA ASP A 28 -2.11 6.32 0.66
C ASP A 28 -2.26 7.77 1.14
N GLU A 29 -1.49 8.15 2.16
CA GLU A 29 -1.49 9.49 2.72
C GLU A 29 -1.01 10.53 1.70
N LYS A 30 0.07 10.24 0.97
CA LYS A 30 0.54 11.12 -0.12
C LYS A 30 -0.52 11.28 -1.20
N VAL A 31 -1.14 10.19 -1.64
CA VAL A 31 -2.21 10.25 -2.64
C VAL A 31 -3.39 11.07 -2.12
N ALA A 32 -3.82 10.86 -0.87
CA ALA A 32 -4.91 11.61 -0.28
C ALA A 32 -4.60 13.12 -0.19
N ILE A 33 -3.41 13.50 0.25
CA ILE A 33 -2.98 14.91 0.31
C ILE A 33 -3.01 15.56 -1.07
N LEU A 34 -2.56 14.82 -2.10
CA LEU A 34 -2.58 15.29 -3.47
C LEU A 34 -4.02 15.35 -4.01
N GLU A 35 -4.85 14.33 -3.80
CA GLU A 35 -6.24 14.31 -4.23
C GLU A 35 -7.12 15.37 -3.54
N ILE A 36 -6.76 15.81 -2.33
CA ILE A 36 -7.42 16.92 -1.62
C ILE A 36 -7.10 18.28 -2.27
N LYS A 37 -5.96 18.43 -2.97
CA LYS A 37 -5.67 19.67 -3.69
C LYS A 37 -6.60 19.78 -4.92
N GLU A 38 -7.46 20.79 -4.93
CA GLU A 38 -8.31 21.10 -6.10
C GLU A 38 -7.52 21.56 -7.34
N ASN A 39 -6.30 22.07 -7.18
CA ASN A 39 -5.46 22.55 -8.28
C ASN A 39 -4.19 21.69 -8.44
N LEU A 40 -4.39 20.44 -8.85
CA LEU A 40 -3.29 19.56 -9.22
C LEU A 40 -2.66 20.04 -10.52
N SER A 41 -1.35 20.32 -10.48
CA SER A 41 -0.57 20.51 -11.71
C SER A 41 -0.39 19.18 -12.43
N THR A 42 -0.10 19.22 -13.73
CA THR A 42 0.17 18.01 -14.55
C THR A 42 1.25 17.11 -13.93
N ALA A 43 2.23 17.69 -13.25
CA ALA A 43 3.23 16.96 -12.48
C ALA A 43 2.61 16.17 -11.31
N GLU A 44 1.71 16.79 -10.52
CA GLU A 44 1.06 16.12 -9.39
C GLU A 44 0.03 15.08 -9.85
N GLU A 45 -0.67 15.29 -10.97
CA GLU A 45 -1.52 14.24 -11.56
C GLU A 45 -0.71 13.00 -11.98
N LEU A 46 0.47 13.22 -12.54
CA LEU A 46 1.38 12.15 -12.94
C LEU A 46 1.94 11.42 -11.71
N GLU A 47 2.24 12.17 -10.66
CA GLU A 47 2.67 11.64 -9.37
C GLU A 47 1.56 10.81 -8.72
N ILE A 48 0.31 11.28 -8.66
CA ILE A 48 -0.84 10.48 -8.19
C ILE A 48 -0.97 9.18 -8.98
N LYS A 49 -0.85 9.22 -10.32
CA LYS A 49 -0.90 8.01 -11.16
C LYS A 49 0.22 7.02 -10.82
N GLN A 50 1.43 7.52 -10.58
CA GLN A 50 2.57 6.69 -10.15
C GLN A 50 2.34 6.10 -8.75
N LEU A 51 1.89 6.92 -7.80
CA LEU A 51 1.59 6.48 -6.43
C LEU A 51 0.46 5.45 -6.42
N LYS A 52 -0.61 5.61 -7.22
CA LYS A 52 -1.68 4.61 -7.38
C LYS A 52 -1.15 3.28 -7.95
N LYS A 53 -0.22 3.33 -8.91
CA LYS A 53 0.44 2.11 -9.42
C LYS A 53 1.31 1.43 -8.36
N LEU A 54 2.10 2.20 -7.61
CA LEU A 54 2.92 1.67 -6.52
C LEU A 54 2.05 1.05 -5.43
N LYS A 55 0.97 1.73 -5.03
CA LYS A 55 -0.02 1.23 -4.08
C LYS A 55 -0.61 -0.10 -4.54
N LEU A 56 -0.96 -0.22 -5.82
CA LEU A 56 -1.44 -1.47 -6.40
C LEU A 56 -0.37 -2.58 -6.35
N ALA A 57 0.88 -2.26 -6.69
CA ALA A 57 2.00 -3.21 -6.63
C ALA A 57 2.29 -3.67 -5.20
N LEU A 58 2.23 -2.77 -4.22
CA LEU A 58 2.38 -3.13 -2.80
C LEU A 58 1.24 -4.01 -2.33
N LYS A 59 0.00 -3.70 -2.72
CA LYS A 59 -1.15 -4.54 -2.43
C LYS A 59 -0.98 -5.94 -3.03
N ASP A 60 -0.50 -6.03 -4.27
CA ASP A 60 -0.24 -7.31 -4.94
C ASP A 60 0.86 -8.11 -4.23
N LYS A 61 1.96 -7.45 -3.83
CA LYS A 61 3.02 -8.06 -3.00
C LYS A 61 2.50 -8.55 -1.65
N MET A 62 1.67 -7.76 -0.97
CA MET A 62 1.05 -8.16 0.30
C MET A 62 0.15 -9.40 0.10
N GLN A 63 -0.65 -9.43 -0.97
CA GLN A 63 -1.47 -10.58 -1.33
C GLN A 63 -0.62 -11.82 -1.66
N GLN A 64 0.51 -11.66 -2.35
CA GLN A 64 1.44 -12.76 -2.63
C GLN A 64 2.04 -13.33 -1.34
N LYS A 65 2.53 -12.48 -0.43
CA LYS A 65 3.03 -12.89 0.90
C LYS A 65 1.97 -13.63 1.70
N ILE A 66 0.75 -13.09 1.74
CA ILE A 66 -0.41 -13.73 2.39
C ILE A 66 -0.66 -15.13 1.80
N LYS A 67 -0.70 -15.25 0.47
CA LYS A 67 -0.91 -16.54 -0.21
C LYS A 67 0.22 -17.53 0.04
N GLN A 68 1.46 -17.04 0.11
CA GLN A 68 2.64 -17.88 0.36
C GLN A 68 2.65 -18.42 1.80
N HIS A 69 2.18 -17.62 2.76
CA HIS A 69 2.11 -18.02 4.17
C HIS A 69 0.92 -18.94 4.48
N ASN A 70 -0.12 -18.91 3.65
CA ASN A 70 -1.31 -19.79 3.78
C ASN A 70 -1.17 -21.14 3.05
N LYS A 71 0.02 -21.46 2.51
CA LYS A 71 0.29 -22.69 1.75
C LYS A 71 1.22 -23.61 2.54
#